data_AF-A0AAU9HB30-F1
#
_entry.id   AF-A0AAU9HB30-F1
#
_cell.length_a   1.000
_cell.length_b   1.000
_cell.length_c   1.000
_cell.angle_alpha   90.00
_cell.angle_beta   90.00
_cell.angle_gamma   90.00
#
_symmetry.space_group_name_H-M   'P 1'
#
loop_
_entity.id
_entity.type
_entity.pdbx_description
1 polymer ?
#
loop_
_entity_poly.entity_id
_entity_poly.type
_entity_poly.pdbx_seq_one_letter_code
_entity_poly.pdbx_strand_id
1 'polypeptide(L)'
;MVFEKLAKHHASQLLDFELENKQWFETLIEPRAKSFYSIKGVTEHIDLLINQMNEGTGYSGVLLQNNIIVARANIKDVSNNEAFVGYRVAEAFTSKGAASFVCHSL
;
A
#
# COMPACT_ATOMS: atom_id res chain seq x y z
N MET A 1 -15.36 5.34 0.53
CA MET A 1 -13.98 4.81 0.62
C MET A 1 -13.69 4.57 2.09
N VAL A 2 -13.02 3.48 2.44
CA VAL A 2 -12.70 3.13 3.83
C VAL A 2 -11.19 2.96 3.91
N PHE A 3 -10.55 3.64 4.87
CA PHE A 3 -9.12 3.44 5.12
C PHE A 3 -8.96 2.45 6.27
N GLU A 4 -8.19 1.40 6.05
CA GLU A 4 -7.97 0.33 7.01
C GLU A 4 -6.49 0.03 7.17
N LYS A 5 -6.11 -0.37 8.38
CA LYS A 5 -4.75 -0.86 8.66
C LYS A 5 -4.51 -2.13 7.85
N LEU A 6 -3.32 -2.23 7.24
CA LEU A 6 -2.94 -3.39 6.46
C LEU A 6 -2.91 -4.64 7.36
N ALA A 7 -3.50 -5.73 6.86
CA ALA A 7 -3.72 -6.96 7.60
C ALA A 7 -3.64 -8.17 6.67
N LYS A 8 -3.45 -9.38 7.22
CA LYS A 8 -3.23 -10.60 6.43
C LYS A 8 -4.38 -10.94 5.46
N HIS A 9 -5.62 -10.64 5.83
CA HIS A 9 -6.77 -10.91 4.97
C HIS A 9 -6.76 -10.08 3.67
N HIS A 10 -6.00 -8.99 3.63
CA HIS A 10 -5.83 -8.17 2.43
C HIS A 10 -4.88 -8.79 1.40
N ALA A 11 -4.20 -9.91 1.68
CA ALA A 11 -3.15 -10.45 0.81
C ALA A 11 -3.61 -10.70 -0.63
N SER A 12 -4.79 -11.31 -0.80
CA SER A 12 -5.35 -11.57 -2.14
C SER A 12 -5.67 -10.27 -2.88
N GLN A 13 -6.45 -9.38 -2.25
CA GLN A 13 -6.83 -8.08 -2.86
C GLN A 13 -5.60 -7.20 -3.16
N LEU A 14 -4.57 -7.29 -2.33
CA LEU A 14 -3.34 -6.52 -2.52
C LEU A 14 -2.51 -7.09 -3.68
N LEU A 15 -2.51 -8.42 -3.86
CA LEU A 15 -1.89 -9.04 -5.02
C LEU A 15 -2.58 -8.61 -6.32
N ASP A 16 -3.93 -8.67 -6.37
CA ASP A 16 -4.71 -8.21 -7.52
C ASP A 16 -4.38 -6.74 -7.85
N PHE A 17 -4.44 -5.85 -6.85
CA PHE A 17 -4.08 -4.45 -7.00
C PHE A 17 -2.66 -4.23 -7.56
N GLU A 18 -1.66 -4.95 -7.05
CA GLU A 18 -0.27 -4.79 -7.51
C GLU A 18 -0.05 -5.39 -8.91
N LEU A 19 -0.80 -6.44 -9.28
CA LEU A 19 -0.74 -7.05 -10.62
C LEU A 19 -1.43 -6.17 -11.66
N GLU A 20 -2.64 -5.68 -11.38
CA GLU A 20 -3.41 -4.82 -12.28
C GLU A 20 -2.66 -3.52 -12.60
N ASN A 21 -1.97 -2.96 -11.60
CA ASN A 21 -1.25 -1.69 -11.74
C ASN A 21 0.26 -1.87 -11.99
N LYS A 22 0.73 -3.11 -12.21
CA LYS A 22 2.16 -3.42 -12.31
C LYS A 22 2.86 -2.58 -13.37
N GLN A 23 2.36 -2.60 -14.60
CA GLN A 23 2.98 -1.88 -15.73
C GLN A 23 3.03 -0.39 -15.47
N TRP A 24 1.94 0.18 -14.93
CA TRP A 24 1.88 1.58 -14.53
C TRP A 24 2.92 1.91 -13.45
N PHE A 25 3.02 1.11 -12.38
CA PHE A 25 4.00 1.33 -11.32
C PHE A 25 5.44 1.25 -11.83
N GLU A 26 5.73 0.34 -12.75
CA GLU A 26 7.07 0.21 -13.36
C GLU A 26 7.49 1.46 -14.16
N THR A 27 6.54 2.30 -14.60
CA THR A 27 6.86 3.60 -15.21
C THR A 27 7.18 4.71 -14.21
N LEU A 28 6.72 4.59 -12.96
CA LEU A 28 6.83 5.63 -11.94
C LEU A 28 7.91 5.34 -10.89
N ILE A 29 8.14 4.06 -10.59
CA ILE A 29 8.96 3.58 -9.50
C ILE A 29 9.61 2.25 -9.85
N GLU A 30 10.68 1.91 -9.16
CA GLU A 30 11.41 0.67 -9.42
C GLU A 30 10.49 -0.57 -9.27
N PRO A 31 10.54 -1.52 -10.23
CA PRO A 31 9.80 -2.77 -10.15
C PRO A 31 10.14 -3.52 -8.86
N ARG A 32 9.13 -4.11 -8.24
CA ARG A 32 9.38 -5.10 -7.17
C ARG A 32 9.97 -6.39 -7.73
N ALA A 33 10.72 -7.08 -6.88
CA ALA A 33 11.22 -8.41 -7.18
C ALA A 33 10.07 -9.34 -7.62
N LYS A 34 10.33 -10.20 -8.61
CA LYS A 34 9.29 -11.11 -9.16
C LYS A 34 8.64 -11.99 -8.08
N SER A 35 9.38 -12.35 -7.04
CA SER A 35 8.88 -13.13 -5.89
C SER A 35 7.75 -12.43 -5.13
N PHE A 36 7.70 -11.10 -5.16
CA PHE A 36 6.64 -10.32 -4.53
C PHE A 36 5.27 -10.58 -5.16
N TYR A 37 5.20 -10.77 -6.48
CA TYR A 37 3.95 -10.98 -7.23
C TYR A 37 3.42 -12.41 -7.08
N SER A 38 3.32 -12.88 -5.84
CA SER A 38 2.73 -14.16 -5.47
C SER A 38 2.01 -14.02 -4.13
N ILE A 39 1.00 -14.84 -3.86
CA ILE A 39 0.30 -14.80 -2.56
C ILE A 39 1.27 -14.97 -1.39
N LYS A 40 2.26 -15.86 -1.55
CA LYS A 40 3.31 -16.05 -0.55
C LYS A 40 4.13 -14.77 -0.35
N GLY A 41 4.66 -14.18 -1.43
CA GLY A 41 5.48 -12.97 -1.35
C GLY A 41 4.73 -11.76 -0.81
N VAL A 42 3.45 -11.59 -1.17
CA VAL A 42 2.60 -10.53 -0.61
C VAL A 42 2.33 -10.79 0.88
N THR A 43 2.07 -12.02 1.27
CA THR A 43 1.84 -12.38 2.69
C THR A 43 3.09 -12.12 3.53
N GLU A 44 4.27 -12.55 3.07
CA GLU A 44 5.55 -12.28 3.73
C GLU A 44 5.82 -10.78 3.86
N HIS A 45 5.47 -10.01 2.82
CA HIS A 45 5.58 -8.55 2.87
C HIS A 45 4.60 -7.91 3.87
N ILE A 46 3.36 -8.39 3.94
CA ILE A 46 2.38 -7.93 4.93
C ILE A 46 2.87 -8.25 6.34
N ASP A 47 3.41 -9.44 6.57
CA ASP A 47 3.98 -9.84 7.86
C ASP A 47 5.13 -8.90 8.28
N LEU A 48 6.02 -8.57 7.36
CA LEU A 48 7.09 -7.59 7.62
C LEU A 48 6.54 -6.22 8.01
N LEU A 49 5.54 -5.71 7.30
CA LEU A 49 4.92 -4.42 7.61
C LEU A 49 4.15 -4.45 8.95
N ILE A 50 3.49 -5.55 9.27
CA ILE A 50 2.83 -5.73 10.57
C ILE A 50 3.86 -5.70 11.71
N ASN A 51 5.01 -6.36 11.54
CA ASN A 51 6.09 -6.32 12.53
C ASN A 51 6.61 -4.89 12.72
N GLN A 52 6.86 -4.15 11.63
CA GLN A 52 7.28 -2.74 11.70
C GLN A 52 6.27 -1.86 12.43
N MET A 53 4.97 -2.08 12.20
CA MET A 53 3.90 -1.39 12.91
C MET A 53 3.86 -1.72 14.40
N ASN A 54 4.13 -2.97 14.77
CA ASN A 54 4.18 -3.40 16.17
C ASN A 54 5.42 -2.85 16.89
N GLU A 55 6.53 -2.68 16.16
CA GLU A 55 7.76 -2.06 16.66
C GLU A 55 7.69 -0.52 16.66
N GLY A 56 6.62 0.07 16.13
CA GLY A 56 6.44 1.52 16.06
C GLY A 56 7.36 2.22 15.04
N THR A 57 7.99 1.47 14.13
CA THR A 57 8.94 1.99 13.14
C THR A 57 8.29 2.41 11.82
N GLY A 58 6.97 2.21 11.68
CA GLY A 58 6.20 2.65 10.53
C GLY A 58 4.71 2.37 10.66
N TYR A 59 3.95 2.81 9.66
CA TYR A 59 2.53 2.53 9.52
C TYR A 59 2.21 2.07 8.10
N SER A 60 1.30 1.13 7.92
CA SER A 60 0.87 0.68 6.60
C SER A 60 -0.63 0.47 6.58
N GLY A 61 -1.29 1.10 5.60
CA GLY A 61 -2.73 1.06 5.43
C GLY A 61 -3.13 0.96 3.96
N VAL A 62 -4.38 0.58 3.76
CA VAL A 62 -5.01 0.42 2.44
C VAL A 62 -6.29 1.23 2.40
N LEU A 63 -6.57 1.80 1.24
CA LEU A 63 -7.83 2.47 0.94
C LEU A 63 -8.68 1.51 0.12
N LEU A 64 -9.84 1.15 0.65
CA LEU A 64 -10.83 0.31 -0.01
C LEU A 64 -11.96 1.16 -0.60
N GLN A 65 -12.38 0.79 -1.80
CA GLN A 65 -13.61 1.26 -2.41
C GLN A 65 -14.35 0.04 -2.96
N ASN A 66 -15.60 -0.16 -2.52
CA ASN A 66 -16.43 -1.32 -2.90
C ASN A 66 -15.70 -2.66 -2.69
N ASN A 67 -15.04 -2.84 -1.53
CA ASN A 67 -14.23 -4.03 -1.23
C ASN A 67 -13.05 -4.30 -2.19
N ILE A 68 -12.57 -3.28 -2.90
CA ILE A 68 -11.37 -3.37 -3.75
C ILE A 68 -10.34 -2.38 -3.21
N ILE A 69 -9.08 -2.80 -3.12
CA ILE A 69 -7.98 -1.92 -2.76
C ILE A 69 -7.72 -0.99 -3.93
N VAL A 70 -7.91 0.31 -3.72
CA VAL A 70 -7.70 1.35 -4.74
C VAL A 70 -6.47 2.20 -4.48
N ALA A 71 -5.97 2.18 -3.25
CA ALA A 71 -4.69 2.77 -2.90
C ALA A 71 -4.09 2.06 -1.68
N ARG A 72 -2.78 2.25 -1.49
CA ARG A 72 -2.06 1.88 -0.27
C ARG A 72 -1.14 3.01 0.14
N ALA A 73 -0.98 3.19 1.45
CA ALA A 73 -0.07 4.14 2.04
C ALA A 73 0.84 3.41 3.03
N ASN A 74 2.14 3.61 2.88
CA ASN A 74 3.15 3.16 3.81
C ASN A 74 3.87 4.40 4.36
N ILE A 75 3.82 4.58 5.68
CA ILE A 75 4.62 5.56 6.40
C ILE A 75 5.86 4.86 6.93
N LYS A 76 7.03 5.41 6.64
CA LYS A 76 8.32 4.95 7.18
C LYS A 76 9.06 6.10 7.82
N ASP A 77 9.98 5.76 8.72
CA ASP A 77 10.91 6.71 9.35
C ASP A 77 10.20 7.81 10.13
N VAL A 78 9.45 7.41 11.17
CA VAL A 78 8.87 8.36 12.13
C VAL A 78 9.97 8.78 13.10
N SER A 79 10.84 9.68 12.66
CA SER A 79 11.97 10.18 13.45
C SER A 79 11.95 11.71 13.43
N ASN A 80 12.06 12.37 14.59
CA ASN A 80 12.11 13.83 14.71
C ASN A 80 10.95 14.61 14.02
N ASN A 81 9.69 14.25 14.32
CA ASN A 81 8.51 14.99 13.82
C ASN A 81 8.31 14.98 12.29
N GLU A 82 9.12 14.24 11.55
CA GLU A 82 8.99 14.04 10.11
C GLU A 82 8.71 12.56 9.83
N ALA A 83 7.89 12.28 8.81
CA ALA A 83 7.55 10.93 8.41
C ALA A 83 7.47 10.87 6.88
N PHE A 84 8.12 9.87 6.28
CA PHE A 84 8.06 9.68 4.84
C PHE A 84 6.85 8.83 4.49
N VAL A 85 5.88 9.46 3.80
CA VAL A 85 4.69 8.77 3.29
C VAL A 85 4.95 8.33 1.85
N GLY A 86 5.15 7.04 1.65
CA GLY A 86 5.09 6.42 0.33
C GLY A 86 3.70 5.87 0.05
N TYR A 87 2.99 6.43 -0.92
CA TYR A 87 1.67 5.92 -1.33
C TYR A 87 1.68 5.45 -2.78
N ARG A 88 0.84 4.46 -3.07
CA ARG A 88 0.54 3.99 -4.43
C ARG A 88 -0.97 4.06 -4.62
N VAL A 89 -1.41 4.67 -5.71
CA VAL A 89 -2.83 4.74 -6.11
C VAL A 89 -2.99 3.96 -7.40
N ALA A 90 -4.07 3.20 -7.52
CA ALA A 90 -4.40 2.53 -8.78
C ALA A 90 -4.51 3.56 -9.91
N GLU A 91 -4.00 3.20 -11.09
CA GLU A 91 -4.05 4.05 -12.30
C GLU A 91 -5.46 4.59 -12.53
N ALA A 92 -6.46 3.71 -12.48
CA ALA A 92 -7.88 4.05 -12.66
C ALA A 92 -8.43 5.10 -11.67
N PHE A 93 -7.72 5.36 -10.58
CA PHE A 93 -8.11 6.27 -9.51
C PHE A 93 -7.19 7.49 -9.35
N THR A 94 -6.09 7.57 -10.12
CA THR A 94 -5.17 8.72 -10.08
C THR A 94 -5.82 10.03 -10.56
N SER A 95 -6.80 9.97 -11.47
CA SER A 95 -7.55 11.13 -11.98
C SER A 95 -8.79 11.50 -11.15
N LYS A 96 -9.10 10.77 -10.06
CA LYS A 96 -10.35 10.93 -9.28
C LYS A 96 -10.16 11.45 -7.85
N GLY A 97 -9.00 12.02 -7.51
CA GLY A 97 -8.77 12.65 -6.20
C GLY A 97 -8.43 11.67 -5.06
N ALA A 98 -8.17 10.39 -5.35
CA ALA A 98 -7.79 9.40 -4.34
C ALA A 98 -6.47 9.74 -3.63
N ALA A 99 -5.52 10.38 -4.34
CA ALA A 99 -4.27 10.86 -3.74
C ALA A 99 -4.50 11.93 -2.65
N SER A 100 -5.45 12.86 -2.88
CA SER A 100 -5.79 13.88 -1.86
C SER A 100 -6.50 13.27 -0.65
N PHE A 101 -7.34 12.24 -0.84
CA PHE A 101 -8.04 11.60 0.27
C PHE A 101 -7.07 10.83 1.19
N VAL A 102 -6.09 10.12 0.60
CA VAL A 102 -5.04 9.44 1.38
C VAL A 102 -4.22 10.46 2.16
N CYS A 103 -3.79 11.57 1.53
CA CYS A 103 -3.01 12.59 2.22
C CYS A 103 -3.78 13.31 3.34
N HIS A 104 -5.11 13.41 3.24
CA HIS A 104 -5.96 14.00 4.28
C HIS A 104 -6.33 13.03 5.42
N SER A 105 -6.18 11.72 5.20
CA SER A 105 -6.60 10.67 6.14
C SER A 105 -5.43 10.01 6.89
N LEU A 106 -4.20 10.47 6.65
CA LEU A 106 -2.97 10.11 7.35
C LEU A 106 -2.65 11.18 8.41
#